data_AF-A0A426YEZ0-F1
#
_entry.id   AF-A0A426YEZ0-F1
#
_cell.length_a   1.000
_cell.length_b   1.000
_cell.length_c   1.000
_cell.angle_alpha   90.00
_cell.angle_beta   90.00
_cell.angle_gamma   90.00
#
_symmetry.space_group_name_H-M   'P 1'
#
loop_
_entity.id
_entity.type
_entity.pdbx_description
1 polymer ?
#
loop_
_entity_poly.entity_id
_entity_poly.type
_entity_poly.pdbx_seq_one_letter_code
_entity_poly.pdbx_strand_id
1 'polypeptide(L)'
;MGRNRHELLKCNMTNEQDWNARIYTQAQTIGKASSDFFQEEVKMDFVYDYMLHVLTEYAKLLRYKPTIPEKATEFCLESMACPAPADIKKLLLDSMEKSTSDAEPCKLPPPFTPEELQQLHEKKAIAVKQVEMWVQKTWGQQGHKF
;
A
#
# COMPACT_ATOMS: atom_id res chain seq x y z
N MET A 1 -13.13 -12.99 -33.35
CA MET A 1 -12.73 -13.77 -32.16
C MET A 1 -13.50 -15.08 -32.16
N GLY A 2 -12.81 -16.22 -32.11
CA GLY A 2 -13.44 -17.55 -32.26
C GLY A 2 -14.40 -17.86 -31.11
N ARG A 3 -15.69 -17.98 -31.41
CA ARG A 3 -16.81 -18.21 -30.47
C ARG A 3 -16.60 -19.41 -29.54
N ASN A 4 -15.78 -20.39 -29.95
CA ASN A 4 -15.65 -21.68 -29.29
C ASN A 4 -14.53 -21.75 -28.22
N ARG A 5 -13.63 -20.75 -28.10
CA ARG A 5 -12.56 -20.81 -27.09
C ARG A 5 -13.06 -20.73 -25.64
N HIS A 6 -14.25 -20.16 -25.42
CA HIS A 6 -14.87 -20.11 -24.09
C HIS A 6 -15.29 -21.50 -23.58
N GLU A 7 -15.50 -22.47 -24.47
CA GLU A 7 -15.88 -23.83 -24.08
C GLU A 7 -14.76 -24.56 -23.35
N LEU A 8 -13.51 -24.15 -23.57
CA LEU A 8 -12.35 -24.68 -22.87
C LEU A 8 -12.40 -24.41 -21.35
N LEU A 9 -13.20 -23.44 -20.89
CA LEU A 9 -13.46 -23.19 -19.46
C LEU A 9 -14.27 -24.30 -18.78
N LYS A 10 -14.92 -25.17 -19.56
CA LYS A 10 -15.68 -26.31 -19.05
C LYS A 10 -14.78 -27.53 -18.80
N CYS A 11 -13.52 -27.48 -19.22
CA CYS A 11 -12.57 -28.58 -19.11
C CYS A 11 -11.71 -28.40 -17.85
N ASN A 12 -11.46 -29.49 -17.13
CA ASN A 12 -10.50 -29.49 -16.01
C ASN A 12 -9.07 -29.61 -16.52
N MET A 13 -8.15 -28.87 -15.89
CA MET A 13 -6.73 -28.97 -16.17
C MET A 13 -6.16 -30.25 -15.54
N THR A 14 -5.39 -31.01 -16.31
CA THR A 14 -4.63 -32.18 -15.83
C THR A 14 -3.13 -31.88 -15.89
N ASN A 15 -2.33 -32.49 -15.01
CA ASN A 15 -0.88 -32.27 -14.97
C ASN A 15 -0.10 -33.01 -16.07
N GLU A 16 -0.77 -33.84 -16.86
CA GLU A 16 -0.14 -34.71 -17.86
C GLU A 16 0.06 -34.02 -19.22
N GLN A 17 -0.74 -33.00 -19.53
CA GLN A 17 -0.70 -32.31 -20.82
C GLN A 17 -1.03 -30.82 -20.69
N ASP A 18 -0.10 -29.96 -21.13
CA ASP A 18 -0.33 -28.54 -21.32
C ASP A 18 -0.77 -28.28 -22.76
N TRP A 19 -1.98 -27.76 -22.91
CA TRP A 19 -2.63 -27.50 -24.21
C TRP A 19 -2.27 -26.12 -24.78
N ASN A 20 -1.46 -25.33 -24.06
CA ASN A 20 -1.07 -23.95 -24.39
C ASN A 20 -2.26 -23.09 -24.85
N ALA A 21 -3.44 -23.36 -24.29
CA ALA A 21 -4.68 -22.77 -24.70
C ALA A 21 -4.82 -21.37 -24.07
N ARG A 22 -4.63 -20.32 -24.88
CA ARG A 22 -4.84 -18.94 -24.43
C ARG A 22 -6.33 -18.64 -24.31
N ILE A 23 -6.82 -18.50 -23.07
CA ILE A 23 -8.17 -18.05 -22.73
C ILE A 23 -8.07 -16.68 -22.05
N TYR A 24 -8.21 -15.62 -22.86
CA TYR A 24 -7.97 -14.25 -22.41
C TYR A 24 -8.91 -13.79 -21.29
N THR A 25 -10.16 -14.23 -21.30
CA THR A 25 -11.14 -13.87 -20.25
C THR A 25 -10.74 -14.43 -18.90
N GLN A 26 -10.35 -15.70 -18.82
CA GLN A 26 -9.86 -16.31 -17.58
C GLN A 26 -8.55 -15.67 -17.11
N ALA A 27 -7.61 -15.41 -18.02
CA ALA A 27 -6.37 -14.72 -17.70
C ALA A 27 -6.65 -13.31 -17.13
N GLN A 28 -7.59 -12.57 -17.71
CA GLN A 28 -8.01 -11.26 -17.22
C GLN A 28 -8.69 -11.36 -15.85
N THR A 29 -9.56 -12.35 -15.64
CA THR A 29 -10.21 -12.58 -14.34
C THR A 29 -9.19 -12.90 -13.25
N ILE A 30 -8.23 -13.79 -13.52
CA ILE A 30 -7.16 -14.14 -12.58
C ILE A 30 -6.28 -12.92 -12.30
N GLY A 31 -5.87 -12.19 -13.34
CA GLY A 31 -5.06 -10.99 -13.20
C GLY A 31 -5.74 -9.91 -12.38
N LYS A 32 -7.05 -9.69 -12.60
CA LYS A 32 -7.84 -8.75 -11.82
C LYS A 32 -7.94 -9.18 -10.36
N ALA A 33 -8.31 -10.43 -10.08
CA ALA A 33 -8.39 -10.94 -8.71
C ALA A 33 -7.05 -10.86 -7.98
N SER A 34 -5.94 -11.11 -8.68
CA SER A 34 -4.59 -10.94 -8.12
C SER A 34 -4.30 -9.48 -7.81
N SER A 35 -4.62 -8.55 -8.71
CA SER A 35 -4.43 -7.11 -8.49
C SER A 35 -5.25 -6.61 -7.31
N ASP A 36 -6.51 -7.02 -7.21
CA ASP A 36 -7.42 -6.65 -6.12
C ASP A 36 -6.85 -7.16 -4.78
N PHE A 37 -6.35 -8.41 -4.72
CA PHE A 37 -5.69 -8.95 -3.53
C PHE A 37 -4.45 -8.14 -3.09
N PHE A 38 -3.57 -7.74 -4.02
CA PHE A 38 -2.42 -6.90 -3.67
C PHE A 38 -2.84 -5.52 -3.15
N GLN A 39 -3.90 -4.95 -3.73
CA GLN A 39 -4.41 -3.66 -3.31
C GLN A 39 -5.10 -3.70 -1.95
N GLU A 40 -5.75 -4.81 -1.60
CA GLU A 40 -6.57 -4.93 -0.40
C GLU A 40 -5.81 -5.56 0.77
N GLU A 41 -5.11 -6.68 0.54
CA GLU A 41 -4.53 -7.56 1.55
C GLU A 41 -3.00 -7.40 1.71
N VAL A 42 -2.30 -6.86 0.71
CA VAL A 42 -0.84 -6.65 0.73
C VAL A 42 -0.50 -5.16 0.72
N LYS A 43 -1.31 -4.37 1.42
CA LYS A 43 -1.02 -2.95 1.65
C LYS A 43 0.26 -2.80 2.46
N MET A 44 1.02 -1.74 2.20
CA MET A 44 2.25 -1.45 2.96
C MET A 44 1.98 -1.36 4.46
N ASP A 45 0.84 -0.81 4.88
CA ASP A 45 0.43 -0.76 6.29
C ASP A 45 0.40 -2.17 6.92
N PHE A 46 -0.21 -3.14 6.23
CA PHE A 46 -0.28 -4.53 6.70
C PHE A 46 1.09 -5.23 6.68
N VAL A 47 1.97 -4.89 5.75
CA VAL A 47 3.34 -5.40 5.72
C VAL A 47 4.11 -4.95 6.97
N TYR A 48 4.00 -3.67 7.33
CA TYR A 48 4.68 -3.14 8.52
C TYR A 48 4.08 -3.71 9.81
N ASP A 49 2.75 -3.80 9.90
CA ASP A 49 2.07 -4.44 11.04
C ASP A 49 2.51 -5.89 11.21
N TYR A 50 2.61 -6.64 10.11
CA TYR A 50 3.08 -8.02 10.12
C TYR A 50 4.55 -8.12 10.57
N MET A 51 5.44 -7.28 10.06
CA MET A 51 6.84 -7.24 10.48
C MET A 51 6.97 -6.98 11.99
N LEU A 52 6.22 -6.00 12.51
CA LEU A 52 6.20 -5.69 13.93
C LEU A 52 5.65 -6.86 14.76
N HIS A 53 4.58 -7.49 14.30
CA HIS A 53 3.99 -8.66 14.95
C HIS A 53 5.01 -9.79 15.07
N VAL A 54 5.69 -10.15 13.98
CA VAL A 54 6.70 -11.22 13.95
C VAL A 54 7.85 -10.92 14.92
N LEU A 55 8.39 -9.69 14.90
CA LEU A 55 9.48 -9.30 15.79
C LEU A 55 9.05 -9.35 17.26
N THR A 56 7.82 -8.92 17.54
CA THR A 56 7.26 -8.90 18.90
C THR A 56 7.02 -10.31 19.44
N GLU A 57 6.41 -11.20 18.66
CA GLU A 57 6.19 -12.60 19.07
C GLU A 57 7.52 -13.36 19.22
N TYR A 58 8.47 -13.14 18.31
CA TYR A 58 9.78 -13.75 18.41
C TYR A 58 10.56 -13.28 19.66
N ALA A 59 10.47 -11.99 20.00
CA ALA A 59 11.14 -11.45 21.18
C ALA A 59 10.69 -12.12 22.48
N LYS A 60 9.44 -12.59 22.57
CA LYS A 60 8.93 -13.33 23.75
C LYS A 60 9.61 -14.68 23.95
N LEU A 61 10.17 -15.27 22.89
CA LEU A 61 10.84 -16.57 22.95
C LEU A 61 12.28 -16.46 23.44
N LEU A 62 12.83 -15.25 23.57
CA LEU A 62 14.20 -15.02 23.99
C LEU A 62 14.41 -15.48 25.44
N ARG A 63 15.35 -16.39 25.63
CA ARG A 63 15.72 -16.95 26.95
C ARG A 63 16.90 -16.22 27.60
N TYR A 64 17.36 -15.13 27.01
CA TYR A 64 18.47 -14.32 27.50
C TYR A 64 18.11 -12.84 27.39
N LYS A 65 18.80 -12.00 28.17
CA LYS A 65 18.63 -10.55 28.09
C LYS A 65 19.45 -10.01 26.91
N PRO A 66 18.81 -9.41 25.89
CA PRO A 66 19.55 -8.80 24.78
C PRO A 66 20.50 -7.73 25.31
N THR A 67 21.74 -7.78 24.84
CA THR A 67 22.79 -6.82 25.20
C THR A 67 23.45 -6.34 23.92
N ILE A 68 23.74 -5.04 23.83
CA ILE A 68 24.38 -4.45 22.65
C ILE A 68 25.84 -4.94 22.60
N PRO A 69 26.28 -5.61 21.52
CA PRO A 69 27.68 -6.03 21.42
C PRO A 69 28.61 -4.82 21.19
N GLU A 70 29.85 -4.89 21.66
CA GLU A 70 30.82 -3.76 21.58
C GLU A 70 31.09 -3.26 20.16
N LYS A 71 30.90 -4.12 19.15
CA LYS A 71 31.07 -3.79 17.74
C LYS A 71 29.79 -3.35 17.05
N ALA A 72 28.68 -3.26 17.78
CA ALA A 72 27.43 -2.75 17.21
C ALA A 72 27.61 -1.28 16.84
N THR A 73 27.30 -0.96 15.59
CA THR A 73 27.13 0.42 15.14
C THR A 73 25.66 0.75 15.20
N GLU A 74 25.32 1.88 15.81
CA GLU A 74 23.95 2.36 15.84
C GLU A 74 23.45 2.59 14.42
N PHE A 75 22.25 2.08 14.14
CA PHE A 75 21.59 2.29 12.88
C PHE A 75 20.69 3.53 12.97
N CYS A 76 21.21 4.69 12.57
CA CYS A 76 20.41 5.90 12.38
C CYS A 76 19.87 5.94 10.94
N LEU A 77 18.66 6.47 10.72
CA LEU A 77 18.05 6.57 9.39
C LEU A 77 18.91 7.44 8.45
N GLU A 78 19.53 8.48 9.01
CA GLU A 78 20.49 9.36 8.35
C GLU A 78 21.76 8.60 7.94
N SER A 79 22.16 7.60 8.73
CA SER A 79 23.34 6.78 8.45
C SER A 79 23.14 5.86 7.25
N MET A 80 21.91 5.54 6.84
CA MET A 80 21.65 4.89 5.53
C MET A 80 21.83 5.84 4.35
N ALA A 81 21.49 7.12 4.52
CA ALA A 81 21.65 8.13 3.49
C ALA A 81 23.12 8.57 3.33
N CYS A 82 23.93 8.49 4.39
CA CYS A 82 25.33 8.89 4.38
C CYS A 82 26.23 8.16 3.35
N PRO A 83 26.20 6.83 3.21
CA PRO A 83 26.98 6.10 2.20
C PRO A 83 26.33 6.09 0.82
N ALA A 84 25.09 6.56 0.68
CA ALA A 84 24.37 6.49 -0.59
C ALA A 84 24.91 7.51 -1.62
N PRO A 85 24.91 7.16 -2.93
CA PRO A 85 25.16 8.13 -4.00
C PRO A 85 24.25 9.35 -3.89
N ALA A 86 24.71 10.53 -4.35
CA ALA A 86 24.05 11.81 -4.11
C ALA A 86 22.55 11.82 -4.49
N ASP A 87 22.19 11.19 -5.62
CA ASP A 87 20.81 11.12 -6.11
C ASP A 87 19.91 10.30 -5.18
N ILE A 88 20.42 9.17 -4.67
CA ILE A 88 19.70 8.27 -3.75
C ILE A 88 19.66 8.88 -2.36
N LYS A 89 20.75 9.51 -1.91
CA LYS A 89 20.86 10.20 -0.63
C LYS A 89 19.78 11.25 -0.46
N LYS A 90 19.52 12.06 -1.49
CA LYS A 90 18.48 13.09 -1.45
C LYS A 90 17.08 12.46 -1.28
N LEU A 91 16.78 11.41 -2.03
CA LEU A 91 15.51 10.71 -1.93
C LEU A 91 15.31 10.06 -0.56
N LEU A 92 16.36 9.47 0.02
CA LEU A 92 16.33 8.86 1.35
C LEU A 92 16.07 9.91 2.44
N LEU A 93 16.75 11.06 2.38
CA LEU A 93 16.54 12.16 3.32
C LEU A 93 15.17 12.83 3.15
N ASP A 94 14.68 12.98 1.92
CA ASP A 94 13.39 13.59 1.63
C ASP A 94 12.20 12.69 2.01
N SER A 95 12.39 11.36 2.00
CA SER A 95 11.39 10.37 2.42
C SER A 95 11.38 10.15 3.93
N MET A 96 12.34 10.73 4.65
CA MET A 96 12.42 10.65 6.10
C MET A 96 11.33 11.52 6.70
N GLU A 97 10.52 10.96 7.60
CA GLU A 97 9.49 11.72 8.30
C GLU A 97 10.16 12.86 9.07
N LYS A 98 9.85 14.11 8.71
CA LYS A 98 10.60 15.28 9.19
C LYS A 98 10.34 15.60 10.66
N SER A 99 9.46 14.85 11.32
CA SER A 99 9.17 15.01 12.74
C SER A 99 8.53 13.74 13.31
N THR A 100 9.14 13.16 14.34
CA THR A 100 8.32 12.73 15.47
C THR A 100 7.76 14.01 16.08
N SER A 101 6.44 14.17 16.05
CA SER A 101 5.76 15.34 16.62
C SER A 101 6.42 15.74 17.96
N ASP A 102 6.89 16.99 18.07
CA ASP A 102 7.38 17.57 19.33
C ASP A 102 6.28 17.67 20.41
N ALA A 103 5.02 17.44 20.03
CA ALA A 103 3.94 17.28 20.99
C ALA A 103 4.05 15.91 21.67
N GLU A 104 3.90 15.90 23.01
CA GLU A 104 3.70 14.68 23.78
C GLU A 104 2.67 13.76 23.10
N PRO A 105 2.80 12.42 23.22
CA PRO A 105 1.91 11.47 22.57
C PRO A 105 0.46 11.92 22.72
N CYS A 106 -0.15 12.35 21.61
CA CYS A 106 -1.51 12.85 21.67
C CYS A 106 -2.39 11.69 22.12
N LYS A 107 -3.25 11.92 23.11
CA LYS A 107 -4.29 10.95 23.41
C LYS A 107 -5.15 10.86 22.16
N LEU A 108 -5.17 9.67 21.53
CA LEU A 108 -6.08 9.42 20.44
C LEU A 108 -7.47 9.89 20.88
N PRO A 109 -8.13 10.74 20.07
CA PRO A 109 -9.49 11.12 20.37
C PRO A 109 -10.32 9.83 20.49
N PRO A 110 -11.34 9.82 21.35
CA PRO A 110 -12.22 8.68 21.47
C PRO A 110 -12.77 8.31 20.08
N PRO A 111 -13.08 7.03 19.83
CA PRO A 111 -13.65 6.61 18.56
C PRO A 111 -14.90 7.45 18.28
N PHE A 112 -14.98 7.97 17.06
CA PHE A 112 -16.12 8.75 16.59
C PHE A 112 -17.41 7.97 16.84
N THR A 113 -18.46 8.67 17.29
CA THR A 113 -19.79 8.07 17.32
C THR A 113 -20.27 7.78 15.89
N PRO A 114 -21.22 6.86 15.69
CA PRO A 114 -21.79 6.59 14.37
C PRO A 114 -22.28 7.86 13.65
N GLU A 115 -22.84 8.81 14.39
CA GLU A 115 -23.33 10.08 13.87
C GLU A 115 -22.18 11.00 13.43
N GLU A 116 -21.11 11.09 14.23
CA GLU A 116 -19.92 11.87 13.90
C GLU A 116 -19.20 11.30 12.67
N LEU A 117 -19.13 9.97 12.55
CA LEU A 117 -18.59 9.29 11.38
C LEU A 117 -19.39 9.61 10.11
N GLN A 118 -20.72 9.58 10.19
CA GLN A 118 -21.58 9.94 9.06
C GLN A 118 -21.36 11.39 8.63
N GLN A 119 -21.33 12.33 9.58
CA GLN A 119 -21.05 13.73 9.28
C GLN A 119 -19.66 13.93 8.67
N LEU A 120 -18.66 13.19 9.13
CA LEU A 120 -17.31 13.23 8.57
C LEU A 120 -17.29 12.69 7.14
N HIS A 121 -17.98 11.58 6.88
CA HIS A 121 -18.11 11.00 5.54
C HIS A 121 -18.83 11.97 4.57
N GLU A 122 -19.88 12.64 5.02
CA GLU A 122 -20.59 13.67 4.24
C GLU A 122 -19.68 14.86 3.92
N LYS A 123 -18.98 15.40 4.92
CA LYS A 123 -18.03 16.49 4.72
C LYS A 123 -16.93 16.11 3.73
N LYS A 124 -16.41 14.89 3.84
CA LYS A 124 -15.41 14.35 2.91
C LYS A 124 -15.96 14.24 1.49
N ALA A 125 -17.18 13.71 1.32
CA ALA A 125 -17.83 13.59 0.02
C ALA A 125 -18.08 14.97 -0.63
N ILE A 126 -18.50 15.96 0.17
CA ILE A 126 -18.67 17.34 -0.30
C ILE A 126 -17.34 17.94 -0.77
N ALA A 127 -16.29 17.79 0.02
CA ALA A 127 -14.95 18.30 -0.32
C ALA A 127 -14.39 17.64 -1.60
N VAL A 128 -14.55 16.32 -1.74
CA VAL A 128 -14.14 15.59 -2.95
C VAL A 128 -14.90 16.10 -4.18
N LYS A 129 -16.23 16.22 -4.08
CA LYS A 129 -17.05 16.74 -5.17
C LYS A 129 -16.66 18.17 -5.57
N GLN A 130 -16.31 19.01 -4.59
CA GLN A 130 -15.84 20.37 -4.85
C GLN A 130 -14.53 20.39 -5.65
N VAL A 131 -13.59 19.51 -5.29
CA VAL A 131 -12.33 19.35 -6.04
C VAL A 131 -12.60 18.83 -7.45
N GLU A 132 -13.46 17.82 -7.61
CA GLU A 132 -13.84 17.29 -8.94
C GLU A 132 -14.45 18.38 -9.83
N MET A 133 -15.34 19.23 -9.30
CA MET A 133 -15.91 20.35 -10.04
C MET A 133 -14.85 21.35 -10.47
N TRP A 134 -13.88 21.68 -9.60
CA TRP A 134 -12.76 22.55 -9.95
C TRP A 134 -11.90 21.95 -11.05
N VAL A 135 -11.58 20.67 -10.93
CA VAL A 135 -10.82 19.92 -11.93
C VAL A 135 -11.55 19.98 -13.28
N GLN A 136 -12.84 19.62 -13.34
CA GLN A 136 -13.64 19.69 -14.58
C GLN A 136 -13.68 21.10 -15.18
N LYS A 137 -13.84 22.14 -14.36
CA LYS A 137 -13.81 23.54 -14.82
C LYS A 137 -12.45 23.92 -15.40
N THR A 138 -11.34 23.48 -14.78
CA THR A 138 -9.99 23.74 -15.29
C THR A 138 -9.73 23.06 -16.63
N TRP A 139 -10.18 21.81 -16.82
CA TRP A 139 -10.05 21.10 -18.10
C TRP A 139 -10.93 21.71 -19.20
N GLY A 140 -12.16 22.12 -18.88
CA GLY A 140 -13.06 22.78 -19.83
C GLY A 140 -12.56 24.17 -20.28
N GLN A 141 -11.84 24.89 -19.43
CA GLN A 141 -11.20 26.17 -19.79
C GLN A 141 -9.92 25.99 -20.62
N GLN A 142 -9.19 24.87 -20.46
CA GLN A 142 -8.03 24.54 -21.29
C GLN A 142 -8.42 24.14 -22.72
N GLY A 143 -9.60 23.56 -22.93
CA GLY A 143 -10.12 23.20 -24.26
C GLY A 143 -10.55 24.37 -25.15
N HIS A 144 -10.56 25.61 -24.65
CA HIS A 144 -10.99 26.80 -25.40
C HIS A 144 -9.82 27.69 -25.88
N LYS A 145 -8.58 27.23 -25.71
CA LYS A 145 -7.37 27.85 -26.27
C LYS A 145 -6.74 26.97 -27.36
N PHE A 146 -7.50 26.73 -28.43
CA PHE A 146 -7.01 26.53 -29.81
C PHE A 146 -8.08 27.03 -30.77
#